data_AF-A0A8K0M262-F1
#
_entry.id   AF-A0A8K0M262-F1
#
_cell.length_a   1.000
_cell.length_b   1.000
_cell.length_c   1.000
_cell.angle_alpha   90.00
_cell.angle_beta   90.00
_cell.angle_gamma   90.00
#
_symmetry.space_group_name_H-M   'P 1'
#
loop_
_entity.id
_entity.type
_entity.pdbx_description
1 polymer ?
#
loop_
_entity_poly.entity_id
_entity_poly.type
_entity_poly.pdbx_seq_one_letter_code
_entity_poly.pdbx_strand_id
1 'polypeptide(L)'
;MVSSSSTKSEILRSLGDRFSRAANQQQERIRDVRIENCVGFCKVPLGIAGPLRVVNSAFTGDLYAPLATYEATLVASCSRGSKAFNASGGIHIETFSNGMSRDPVFVFANPGHAVAFVKALPTMQDLFAQWAEETSKHLKLQKLKPAIIGSRVHIFCSYDCGSAAGQNMVTKATQHACDMLRKSFAEKYQIRDFFIEGQLASDKKPSWGNVKSARGVEVFVWGKITPAACQYVLGCTTERLYMAQQTLKEGGIRNGQFGSNINTANVIAAMFISTGQDPASTAEASWSHLTSELDSETGELTMSLYFPSLPVGTVGGGTGYPMQKEALGMLQCGAGKPGEKAKLAGIIAAFALALDVSTSSAIANNTFTASHMRLARGEMPAKL
;
A
#
# COMPACT_ATOMS: atom_id res chain seq x y z
N MET A 1 -20.32 -14.69 -8.63
CA MET A 1 -20.35 -13.63 -9.67
C MET A 1 -21.67 -12.93 -9.53
N VAL A 2 -21.66 -11.61 -9.33
CA VAL A 2 -22.89 -10.79 -9.32
C VAL A 2 -23.23 -10.49 -10.78
N SER A 3 -24.48 -10.67 -11.20
CA SER A 3 -24.91 -10.40 -12.59
C SER A 3 -24.82 -8.90 -12.90
N SER A 4 -24.65 -8.55 -14.17
CA SER A 4 -24.52 -7.17 -14.65
C SER A 4 -25.78 -6.29 -14.47
N SER A 5 -26.82 -6.80 -13.81
CA SER A 5 -28.12 -6.12 -13.61
C SER A 5 -28.46 -5.83 -12.15
N SER A 6 -27.60 -6.18 -11.18
CA SER A 6 -27.93 -5.98 -9.75
C SER A 6 -27.85 -4.51 -9.33
N THR A 7 -28.84 -4.06 -8.56
CA THR A 7 -28.82 -2.69 -8.01
C THR A 7 -27.75 -2.53 -6.93
N LYS A 8 -27.24 -1.31 -6.69
CA LYS A 8 -26.25 -1.04 -5.63
C LYS A 8 -26.71 -1.59 -4.26
N SER A 9 -28.00 -1.44 -3.95
CA SER A 9 -28.60 -1.93 -2.70
C SER A 9 -28.54 -3.45 -2.59
N GLU A 10 -28.79 -4.19 -3.68
CA GLU A 10 -28.67 -5.66 -3.71
C GLU A 10 -27.23 -6.10 -3.49
N ILE A 11 -26.27 -5.44 -4.13
CA ILE A 11 -24.84 -5.70 -3.96
C ILE A 11 -24.44 -5.52 -2.49
N LEU A 12 -24.81 -4.39 -1.90
CA LEU A 12 -24.49 -4.08 -0.50
C LEU A 12 -25.14 -5.06 0.47
N ARG A 13 -26.39 -5.46 0.25
CA ARG A 13 -27.08 -6.46 1.08
C ARG A 13 -26.38 -7.82 0.98
N SER A 14 -26.06 -8.26 -0.24
CA SER A 14 -25.34 -9.52 -0.47
C SER A 14 -23.96 -9.52 0.22
N LEU A 15 -23.22 -8.41 0.13
CA LEU A 15 -21.95 -8.25 0.83
C LEU A 15 -22.14 -8.25 2.36
N GLY A 16 -23.18 -7.58 2.86
CA GLY A 16 -23.52 -7.58 4.29
C GLY A 16 -23.74 -8.98 4.86
N ASP A 17 -24.49 -9.83 4.15
CA ASP A 17 -24.74 -11.22 4.56
C ASP A 17 -23.45 -12.06 4.54
N ARG A 18 -22.60 -11.86 3.52
CA ARG A 18 -21.29 -12.53 3.39
C ARG A 18 -20.36 -12.17 4.54
N PHE A 19 -20.18 -10.88 4.83
CA PHE A 19 -19.34 -10.43 5.94
C PHE A 19 -19.91 -10.81 7.31
N SER A 20 -21.24 -10.83 7.49
CA SER A 20 -21.84 -11.28 8.75
C SER A 20 -21.52 -12.75 9.04
N ARG A 21 -21.61 -13.63 8.03
CA ARG A 21 -21.20 -15.04 8.16
C ARG A 21 -19.71 -15.19 8.44
N ALA A 22 -18.86 -14.42 7.75
CA ALA A 22 -17.42 -14.45 7.97
C ALA A 22 -17.04 -13.98 9.38
N ALA A 23 -17.73 -12.97 9.93
CA ALA A 23 -17.51 -12.50 11.29
C ALA A 23 -17.86 -13.57 12.34
N ASN A 24 -18.98 -14.27 12.17
CA ASN A 24 -19.36 -15.39 13.05
C ASN A 24 -18.32 -16.52 13.00
N GLN A 25 -17.90 -16.91 11.78
CA GLN A 25 -16.87 -17.93 11.61
C GLN A 25 -15.54 -17.53 12.28
N GLN A 26 -15.16 -16.24 12.20
CA GLN A 26 -13.95 -15.75 12.84
C GLN A 26 -14.05 -15.80 14.37
N GLN A 27 -15.21 -15.49 14.93
CA GLN A 27 -15.47 -15.56 16.36
C GLN A 27 -15.41 -17.01 16.88
N GLU A 28 -15.98 -17.96 16.14
CA GLU A 28 -15.94 -19.39 16.45
C GLU A 28 -14.50 -19.96 16.40
N ARG A 29 -13.66 -19.38 15.54
CA ARG A 29 -12.27 -19.81 15.31
C ARG A 29 -11.24 -18.98 16.07
N ILE A 30 -11.58 -18.50 17.27
CA ILE A 30 -10.66 -17.71 18.11
C ILE A 30 -9.34 -18.43 18.39
N ARG A 31 -9.37 -19.78 18.48
CA ARG A 31 -8.17 -20.62 18.68
C ARG A 31 -7.20 -20.62 17.50
N ASP A 32 -7.65 -20.24 16.31
CA ASP A 32 -6.82 -20.17 15.10
C ASP A 32 -6.19 -18.78 14.90
N VAL A 33 -6.54 -17.81 15.76
CA VAL A 33 -5.97 -16.47 15.74
C VAL A 33 -4.52 -16.54 16.21
N ARG A 34 -3.64 -15.86 15.48
CA ARG A 34 -2.20 -15.86 15.74
C ARG A 34 -1.84 -14.55 16.42
N ILE A 35 -2.14 -14.48 17.71
CA ILE A 35 -1.76 -13.40 18.61
C ILE A 35 -1.51 -13.96 20.01
N GLU A 36 -0.57 -13.38 20.72
CA GLU A 36 -0.27 -13.72 22.12
C GLU A 36 -1.36 -13.15 23.05
N ASN A 37 -1.63 -13.82 24.17
CA ASN A 37 -2.59 -13.36 25.19
C ASN A 37 -3.97 -12.96 24.62
N CYS A 38 -4.51 -13.76 23.70
CA CYS A 38 -5.77 -13.46 23.02
C CYS A 38 -6.96 -13.43 24.01
N VAL A 39 -7.64 -12.28 24.10
CA VAL A 39 -8.84 -12.08 24.92
C VAL A 39 -10.12 -11.79 24.10
N GLY A 40 -10.00 -11.70 22.77
CA GLY A 40 -11.10 -11.38 21.88
C GLY A 40 -10.68 -10.55 20.67
N PHE A 41 -11.64 -9.83 20.08
CA PHE A 41 -11.45 -9.02 18.88
C PHE A 41 -11.94 -7.58 19.05
N CYS A 42 -11.18 -6.62 18.51
CA CYS A 42 -11.68 -5.27 18.27
C CYS A 42 -12.53 -5.25 16.99
N LYS A 43 -13.69 -4.58 17.02
CA LYS A 43 -14.58 -4.44 15.87
C LYS A 43 -14.42 -3.05 15.24
N VAL A 44 -13.95 -3.00 14.00
CA VAL A 44 -13.85 -1.77 13.19
C VAL A 44 -15.01 -1.76 12.17
N PRO A 45 -15.78 -0.66 12.04
CA PRO A 45 -16.82 -0.54 11.04
C PRO A 45 -16.25 -0.76 9.63
N LEU A 46 -16.96 -1.56 8.83
CA LEU A 46 -16.58 -1.87 7.45
C LEU A 46 -17.60 -1.27 6.49
N GLY A 47 -17.15 -0.37 5.62
CA GLY A 47 -17.95 0.20 4.54
C GLY A 47 -17.43 -0.22 3.16
N ILE A 48 -18.25 0.01 2.13
CA ILE A 48 -17.92 -0.31 0.74
C ILE A 48 -17.90 0.97 -0.09
N ALA A 49 -16.76 1.29 -0.70
CA ALA A 49 -16.63 2.38 -1.65
C ALA A 49 -16.71 1.88 -3.10
N GLY A 50 -17.34 2.66 -3.99
CA GLY A 50 -17.43 2.38 -5.42
C GLY A 50 -18.87 2.32 -5.97
N PRO A 51 -19.05 1.74 -7.18
CA PRO A 51 -18.02 1.10 -7.99
C PRO A 51 -16.96 2.08 -8.50
N LEU A 52 -15.73 1.60 -8.68
CA LEU A 52 -14.66 2.29 -9.41
C LEU A 52 -14.27 1.46 -10.63
N ARG A 53 -14.36 2.05 -11.81
CA ARG A 53 -13.88 1.46 -13.05
C ARG A 53 -12.37 1.55 -13.10
N VAL A 54 -11.73 0.40 -13.17
CA VAL A 54 -10.29 0.30 -13.37
C VAL A 54 -10.00 -0.30 -14.73
N VAL A 55 -8.96 0.22 -15.37
CA VAL A 55 -8.49 -0.17 -16.69
C VAL A 55 -7.01 -0.53 -16.56
N ASN A 56 -6.61 -1.67 -17.08
CA ASN A 56 -5.21 -1.97 -17.37
C ASN A 56 -5.12 -2.73 -18.69
N SER A 57 -3.91 -3.06 -19.12
CA SER A 57 -3.65 -3.77 -20.38
C SER A 57 -4.39 -5.12 -20.53
N ALA A 58 -4.85 -5.74 -19.44
CA ALA A 58 -5.47 -7.06 -19.44
C ALA A 58 -6.91 -7.10 -18.88
N PHE A 59 -7.39 -6.03 -18.26
CA PHE A 59 -8.64 -6.01 -17.49
C PHE A 59 -9.27 -4.62 -17.50
N THR A 60 -10.55 -4.57 -17.86
CA THR A 60 -11.44 -3.46 -17.57
C THR A 60 -12.60 -3.97 -16.73
N GLY A 61 -12.86 -3.33 -15.58
CA GLY A 61 -13.98 -3.74 -14.75
C GLY A 61 -14.24 -2.81 -13.57
N ASP A 62 -15.45 -2.94 -13.03
CA ASP A 62 -15.91 -2.18 -11.89
C ASP A 62 -15.57 -2.93 -10.59
N LEU A 63 -14.87 -2.26 -9.68
CA LEU A 63 -14.45 -2.79 -8.39
C LEU A 63 -15.09 -2.03 -7.23
N TYR A 64 -15.21 -2.71 -6.10
CA TYR A 64 -15.72 -2.15 -4.85
C TYR A 64 -14.66 -2.33 -3.76
N ALA A 65 -14.23 -1.24 -3.11
CA ALA A 65 -13.22 -1.29 -2.05
C ALA A 65 -13.86 -1.50 -0.68
N PRO A 66 -13.39 -2.49 0.10
CA PRO A 66 -13.70 -2.60 1.52
C PRO A 66 -12.83 -1.60 2.29
N LEU A 67 -13.47 -0.73 3.08
CA LEU A 67 -12.79 0.27 3.90
C LEU A 67 -13.18 0.09 5.36
N ALA A 68 -12.27 -0.43 6.18
CA ALA A 68 -12.45 -0.59 7.62
C ALA A 68 -11.96 0.68 8.34
N THR A 69 -12.87 1.50 8.87
CA THR A 69 -12.51 2.79 9.48
C THR A 69 -13.51 3.24 10.54
N TYR A 70 -13.04 4.07 11.49
CA TYR A 70 -13.88 4.87 12.38
C TYR A 70 -14.09 6.30 11.88
N GLU A 71 -13.36 6.71 10.85
CA GLU A 71 -13.51 8.03 10.24
C GLU A 71 -14.79 8.06 9.39
N ALA A 72 -15.81 8.71 9.92
CA ALA A 72 -17.00 9.02 9.14
C ALA A 72 -16.61 9.85 7.91
N THR A 73 -17.41 9.76 6.84
CA THR A 73 -17.21 10.42 5.53
C THR A 73 -16.22 9.73 4.59
N LEU A 74 -15.22 9.00 5.08
CA LEU A 74 -14.16 8.40 4.23
C LEU A 74 -14.73 7.57 3.07
N VAL A 75 -15.65 6.65 3.39
CA VAL A 75 -16.29 5.76 2.40
C VAL A 75 -17.12 6.53 1.38
N ALA A 76 -17.83 7.56 1.85
CA ALA A 76 -18.67 8.40 1.00
C ALA A 76 -17.83 9.27 0.06
N SER A 77 -16.75 9.87 0.57
CA SER A 77 -15.79 10.66 -0.19
C SER A 77 -15.10 9.82 -1.27
N CYS A 78 -14.58 8.65 -0.88
CA CYS A 78 -13.97 7.72 -1.81
C CYS A 78 -14.96 7.28 -2.92
N SER A 79 -16.21 6.96 -2.57
CA SER A 79 -17.27 6.63 -3.54
C SER A 79 -17.60 7.79 -4.49
N ARG A 80 -17.61 9.03 -3.98
CA ARG A 80 -17.87 10.25 -4.77
C ARG A 80 -16.75 10.47 -5.79
N GLY A 81 -15.50 10.30 -5.38
CA GLY A 81 -14.38 10.34 -6.31
C GLY A 81 -14.41 9.22 -7.34
N SER A 82 -14.79 7.99 -6.96
CA SER A 82 -14.98 6.90 -7.91
C SER A 82 -16.05 7.25 -8.96
N LYS A 83 -17.15 7.87 -8.55
CA LYS A 83 -18.19 8.35 -9.47
C LYS A 83 -17.65 9.40 -10.46
N ALA A 84 -16.78 10.31 -10.03
CA ALA A 84 -16.20 11.35 -10.88
C ALA A 84 -15.25 10.75 -11.94
N PHE A 85 -14.38 9.83 -11.54
CA PHE A 85 -13.51 9.11 -12.48
C PHE A 85 -14.31 8.23 -13.44
N ASN A 86 -15.32 7.50 -12.97
CA ASN A 86 -16.16 6.66 -13.85
C ASN A 86 -16.88 7.48 -14.92
N ALA A 87 -17.35 8.69 -14.57
CA ALA A 87 -17.95 9.63 -15.52
C ALA A 87 -16.94 10.21 -16.53
N SER A 88 -15.65 9.93 -16.34
CA SER A 88 -14.52 10.42 -17.13
C SER A 88 -13.63 9.29 -17.67
N GLY A 89 -14.14 8.05 -17.73
CA GLY A 89 -13.46 6.90 -18.34
C GLY A 89 -12.83 5.89 -17.36
N GLY A 90 -12.75 6.22 -16.07
CA GLY A 90 -12.16 5.35 -15.03
C GLY A 90 -10.70 5.69 -14.72
N ILE A 91 -10.03 4.77 -14.00
CA ILE A 91 -8.62 4.90 -13.60
C ILE A 91 -7.79 3.80 -14.24
N HIS A 92 -6.66 4.17 -14.82
CA HIS A 92 -5.63 3.27 -15.31
C HIS A 92 -4.69 2.84 -14.18
N ILE A 93 -4.23 1.59 -14.22
CA ILE A 93 -3.30 1.01 -13.25
C ILE A 93 -2.12 0.38 -13.96
N GLU A 94 -0.91 0.74 -13.54
CA GLU A 94 0.34 0.07 -13.89
C GLU A 94 1.17 -0.24 -12.63
N THR A 95 1.91 -1.34 -12.68
CA THR A 95 2.79 -1.77 -11.58
C THR A 95 4.19 -2.08 -12.11
N PHE A 96 5.22 -1.74 -11.34
CA PHE A 96 6.61 -1.85 -11.79
C PHE A 96 7.39 -2.84 -10.92
N SER A 97 8.33 -2.34 -10.12
CA SER A 97 9.15 -3.18 -9.25
C SER A 97 8.33 -3.77 -8.11
N ASN A 98 8.71 -4.98 -7.70
CA ASN A 98 8.18 -5.65 -6.52
C ASN A 98 9.34 -6.32 -5.79
N GLY A 99 9.54 -5.96 -4.54
CA GLY A 99 10.60 -6.53 -3.72
C GLY A 99 10.37 -6.25 -2.25
N MET A 100 10.58 -7.24 -1.39
CA MET A 100 10.60 -7.03 0.05
C MET A 100 12.05 -7.05 0.54
N SER A 101 12.39 -6.16 1.48
CA SER A 101 13.78 -5.92 1.87
C SER A 101 14.08 -6.26 3.32
N ARG A 102 15.36 -6.58 3.57
CA ARG A 102 15.98 -6.72 4.90
C ARG A 102 17.40 -6.16 4.87
N ASP A 103 17.89 -5.68 6.01
CA ASP A 103 19.20 -5.04 6.13
C ASP A 103 20.05 -5.62 7.26
N PRO A 104 20.72 -6.76 7.06
CA PRO A 104 21.68 -7.29 8.01
C PRO A 104 22.93 -6.41 8.13
N VAL A 105 23.55 -6.45 9.30
CA VAL A 105 24.77 -5.70 9.65
C VAL A 105 25.85 -6.65 10.12
N PHE A 106 27.03 -6.57 9.51
CA PHE A 106 28.25 -7.24 9.97
C PHE A 106 29.17 -6.25 10.66
N VAL A 107 29.69 -6.63 11.83
CA VAL A 107 30.54 -5.78 12.68
C VAL A 107 31.99 -6.20 12.57
N PHE A 108 32.88 -5.22 12.45
CA PHE A 108 34.32 -5.41 12.29
C PHE A 108 35.11 -4.62 13.32
N ALA A 109 36.39 -4.97 13.46
CA ALA A 109 37.34 -4.31 14.36
C ALA A 109 37.59 -2.84 14.02
N ASN A 110 37.75 -2.59 12.72
CA ASN A 110 38.16 -1.32 12.16
C ASN A 110 37.57 -1.18 10.75
N PRO A 111 37.53 0.04 10.18
CA PRO A 111 36.98 0.25 8.85
C PRO A 111 37.73 -0.51 7.73
N GLY A 112 39.02 -0.81 7.92
CA GLY A 112 39.81 -1.57 6.94
C GLY A 112 39.26 -2.97 6.68
N HIS A 113 38.86 -3.69 7.74
CA HIS A 113 38.23 -5.01 7.59
C HIS A 113 36.85 -4.91 6.95
N ALA A 114 36.07 -3.88 7.29
CA ALA A 114 34.76 -3.63 6.66
C ALA A 114 34.91 -3.39 5.14
N VAL A 115 35.90 -2.58 4.73
CA VAL A 115 36.21 -2.34 3.31
C VAL A 115 36.66 -3.63 2.62
N ALA A 116 37.52 -4.42 3.25
CA ALA A 116 37.98 -5.69 2.69
C ALA A 116 36.81 -6.66 2.45
N PHE A 117 35.88 -6.75 3.41
CA PHE A 117 34.67 -7.55 3.27
C PHE A 117 33.77 -7.07 2.13
N VAL A 118 33.50 -5.76 2.03
CA VAL A 118 32.69 -5.19 0.94
C VAL A 118 33.29 -5.46 -0.44
N LYS A 119 34.61 -5.35 -0.59
CA LYS A 119 35.30 -5.68 -1.85
C LYS A 119 35.15 -7.15 -2.26
N ALA A 120 35.03 -8.04 -1.28
CA ALA A 120 34.85 -9.47 -1.51
C ALA A 120 33.38 -9.90 -1.66
N LEU A 121 32.42 -9.08 -1.20
CA LEU A 121 30.99 -9.43 -1.22
C LEU A 121 30.46 -9.85 -2.62
N PRO A 122 30.87 -9.23 -3.74
CA PRO A 122 30.44 -9.67 -5.07
C PRO A 122 30.79 -11.14 -5.38
N THR A 123 31.91 -11.64 -4.87
CA THR A 123 32.32 -13.05 -5.07
C THR A 123 31.52 -14.02 -4.20
N MET A 124 30.71 -13.52 -3.27
CA MET A 124 29.86 -14.32 -2.37
C MET A 124 28.38 -14.23 -2.74
N GLN A 125 28.01 -13.38 -3.69
CA GLN A 125 26.61 -13.08 -3.98
C GLN A 125 25.84 -14.32 -4.42
N ASP A 126 26.42 -15.17 -5.27
CA ASP A 126 25.75 -16.40 -5.75
C ASP A 126 25.53 -17.40 -4.62
N LEU A 127 26.51 -17.59 -3.74
CA LEU A 127 26.37 -18.44 -2.54
C LEU A 127 25.32 -17.88 -1.58
N PHE A 128 25.33 -16.56 -1.36
CA PHE A 128 24.35 -15.90 -0.51
C PHE A 128 22.93 -16.05 -1.07
N ALA A 129 22.76 -15.89 -2.39
CA ALA A 129 21.49 -16.12 -3.08
C ALA A 129 21.04 -17.58 -2.90
N GLN A 130 21.94 -18.54 -3.15
CA GLN A 130 21.66 -19.95 -2.97
C GLN A 130 21.14 -20.25 -1.55
N TRP A 131 21.88 -19.85 -0.51
CA TRP A 131 21.48 -20.09 0.88
C TRP A 131 20.14 -19.42 1.20
N ALA A 132 19.91 -18.17 0.75
CA ALA A 132 18.65 -17.49 1.00
C ALA A 132 17.46 -18.24 0.34
N GLU A 133 17.62 -18.61 -0.93
CA GLU A 133 16.57 -19.22 -1.76
C GLU A 133 16.23 -20.66 -1.36
N GLU A 134 17.17 -21.40 -0.77
CA GLU A 134 16.92 -22.73 -0.17
C GLU A 134 15.86 -22.69 0.95
N THR A 135 15.63 -21.53 1.56
CA THR A 135 14.64 -21.39 2.66
C THR A 135 13.18 -21.37 2.19
N SER A 136 12.91 -21.12 0.89
CA SER A 136 11.58 -21.01 0.32
C SER A 136 11.60 -21.03 -1.22
N LYS A 137 10.79 -21.89 -1.84
CA LYS A 137 10.56 -21.92 -3.30
C LYS A 137 9.91 -20.65 -3.89
N HIS A 138 9.41 -19.76 -3.05
CA HIS A 138 8.74 -18.52 -3.45
C HIS A 138 9.63 -17.29 -3.26
N LEU A 139 10.86 -17.48 -2.79
CA LEU A 139 11.80 -16.41 -2.50
C LEU A 139 12.90 -16.41 -3.56
N LYS A 140 13.23 -15.23 -4.08
CA LYS A 140 14.35 -15.03 -5.00
C LYS A 140 15.11 -13.77 -4.63
N LEU A 141 16.43 -13.85 -4.45
CA LEU A 141 17.25 -12.67 -4.19
C LEU A 141 17.33 -11.82 -5.47
N GLN A 142 16.95 -10.56 -5.37
CA GLN A 142 16.98 -9.60 -6.48
C GLN A 142 18.17 -8.65 -6.38
N LYS A 143 18.53 -8.25 -5.15
CA LYS A 143 19.56 -7.23 -4.92
C LYS A 143 20.30 -7.51 -3.63
N LEU A 144 21.62 -7.33 -3.68
CA LEU A 144 22.52 -7.39 -2.53
C LEU A 144 23.43 -6.14 -2.61
N LYS A 145 23.13 -5.11 -1.81
CA LYS A 145 23.83 -3.82 -1.90
C LYS A 145 24.48 -3.45 -0.56
N PRO A 146 25.82 -3.40 -0.47
CA PRO A 146 26.50 -3.02 0.76
C PRO A 146 26.49 -1.50 0.97
N ALA A 147 26.50 -1.09 2.24
CA ALA A 147 26.80 0.26 2.71
C ALA A 147 27.71 0.17 3.95
N ILE A 148 28.78 0.98 3.96
CA ILE A 148 29.74 1.02 5.09
C ILE A 148 29.38 2.18 6.01
N ILE A 149 29.25 1.90 7.31
CA ILE A 149 29.06 2.90 8.36
C ILE A 149 30.08 2.63 9.48
N GLY A 150 31.20 3.38 9.47
CA GLY A 150 32.34 3.12 10.35
C GLY A 150 32.90 1.70 10.13
N SER A 151 33.07 0.93 11.22
CA SER A 151 33.51 -0.47 11.16
C SER A 151 32.36 -1.47 10.96
N ARG A 152 31.26 -1.06 10.32
CA ARG A 152 30.08 -1.92 10.08
C ARG A 152 29.73 -1.93 8.60
N VAL A 153 29.28 -3.09 8.12
CA VAL A 153 28.78 -3.27 6.77
C VAL A 153 27.31 -3.66 6.85
N HIS A 154 26.46 -2.74 6.44
CA HIS A 154 25.04 -2.98 6.19
C HIS A 154 24.90 -3.59 4.81
N ILE A 155 24.03 -4.57 4.64
CA ILE A 155 23.76 -5.17 3.34
C ILE A 155 22.26 -5.10 3.08
N PHE A 156 21.86 -4.16 2.22
CA PHE A 156 20.48 -4.12 1.76
C PHE A 156 20.21 -5.30 0.84
N CYS A 157 19.39 -6.23 1.31
CA CYS A 157 18.91 -7.37 0.56
C CYS A 157 17.47 -7.10 0.08
N SER A 158 17.20 -7.27 -1.21
CA SER A 158 15.84 -7.24 -1.78
C SER A 158 15.49 -8.60 -2.34
N TYR A 159 14.24 -9.04 -2.14
CA TYR A 159 13.76 -10.34 -2.54
C TYR A 159 12.39 -10.25 -3.23
N ASP A 160 12.18 -11.06 -4.26
CA ASP A 160 10.82 -11.46 -4.65
C ASP A 160 10.29 -12.43 -3.59
N CYS A 161 9.01 -12.33 -3.23
CA CYS A 161 8.33 -13.16 -2.23
C CYS A 161 7.03 -13.77 -2.77
N GLY A 162 6.82 -13.76 -4.09
CA GLY A 162 5.58 -14.19 -4.74
C GLY A 162 4.38 -13.39 -4.22
N SER A 163 3.31 -14.09 -3.84
CA SER A 163 2.06 -13.47 -3.37
C SER A 163 2.08 -12.99 -1.91
N ALA A 164 3.15 -13.25 -1.16
CA ALA A 164 3.29 -12.78 0.22
C ALA A 164 3.76 -11.31 0.26
N ALA A 165 3.39 -10.60 1.32
CA ALA A 165 4.01 -9.30 1.62
C ALA A 165 5.52 -9.47 1.83
N GLY A 166 5.90 -10.51 2.60
CA GLY A 166 7.25 -11.08 2.60
C GLY A 166 8.10 -10.76 3.83
N GLN A 167 7.65 -9.92 4.77
CA GLN A 167 8.49 -9.45 5.89
C GLN A 167 9.15 -10.60 6.69
N ASN A 168 8.36 -11.62 7.06
CA ASN A 168 8.88 -12.79 7.79
C ASN A 168 9.74 -13.70 6.89
N MET A 169 9.36 -13.81 5.61
CA MET A 169 10.06 -14.67 4.63
C MET A 169 11.47 -14.15 4.39
N VAL A 170 11.63 -12.85 4.15
CA VAL A 170 12.94 -12.23 3.94
C VAL A 170 13.79 -12.25 5.20
N THR A 171 13.19 -12.12 6.38
CA THR A 171 13.92 -12.20 7.65
C THR A 171 14.53 -13.59 7.83
N LYS A 172 13.75 -14.65 7.62
CA LYS A 172 14.22 -16.04 7.70
C LYS A 172 15.32 -16.32 6.66
N ALA A 173 15.09 -15.93 5.41
CA ALA A 173 16.04 -16.17 4.33
C ALA A 173 17.37 -15.45 4.55
N THR A 174 17.29 -14.17 4.94
CA THR A 174 18.46 -13.35 5.22
C THR A 174 19.23 -13.87 6.43
N GLN A 175 18.54 -14.25 7.52
CA GLN A 175 19.17 -14.84 8.70
C GLN A 175 19.96 -16.09 8.32
N HIS A 176 19.32 -17.02 7.60
CA HIS A 176 19.99 -18.26 7.19
C HIS A 176 21.21 -18.01 6.30
N ALA A 177 21.08 -17.15 5.28
CA ALA A 177 22.19 -16.80 4.40
C ALA A 177 23.35 -16.11 5.15
N CYS A 178 23.03 -15.27 6.13
CA CYS A 178 24.05 -14.63 6.97
C CYS A 178 24.74 -15.61 7.91
N ASP A 179 24.02 -16.57 8.49
CA ASP A 179 24.60 -17.61 9.33
C ASP A 179 25.57 -18.50 8.53
N MET A 180 25.19 -18.87 7.32
CA MET A 180 26.05 -19.61 6.39
C MET A 180 27.28 -18.79 5.98
N LEU A 181 27.10 -17.51 5.64
CA LEU A 181 28.20 -16.60 5.33
C LEU A 181 29.19 -16.49 6.50
N ARG A 182 28.70 -16.32 7.73
CA ARG A 182 29.56 -16.28 8.93
C ARG A 182 30.30 -17.59 9.11
N LYS A 183 29.61 -18.73 9.00
CA LYS A 183 30.23 -20.05 9.13
C LYS A 183 31.35 -20.26 8.10
N SER A 184 31.19 -19.76 6.89
CA SER A 184 32.17 -19.94 5.80
C SER A 184 33.29 -18.89 5.77
N PHE A 185 33.03 -17.67 6.26
CA PHE A 185 33.89 -16.52 5.96
C PHE A 185 34.25 -15.63 7.16
N ALA A 186 33.74 -15.90 8.37
CA ALA A 186 33.97 -15.02 9.52
C ALA A 186 35.45 -14.86 9.88
N GLU A 187 36.22 -15.96 9.91
CA GLU A 187 37.66 -15.90 10.21
C GLU A 187 38.42 -15.15 9.11
N LYS A 188 38.17 -15.51 7.85
CA LYS A 188 38.84 -14.93 6.67
C LYS A 188 38.72 -13.41 6.59
N TYR A 189 37.55 -12.85 6.93
CA TYR A 189 37.30 -11.41 6.86
C TYR A 189 37.19 -10.74 8.23
N GLN A 190 37.52 -11.46 9.31
CA GLN A 190 37.51 -10.95 10.69
C GLN A 190 36.17 -10.34 11.10
N ILE A 191 35.08 -11.02 10.76
CA ILE A 191 33.71 -10.66 11.18
C ILE A 191 33.60 -10.94 12.68
N ARG A 192 33.31 -9.91 13.47
CA ARG A 192 33.19 -10.01 14.93
C ARG A 192 31.78 -10.33 15.39
N ASP A 193 30.79 -9.67 14.78
CA ASP A 193 29.40 -9.76 15.23
C ASP A 193 28.41 -9.50 14.09
N PHE A 194 27.13 -9.74 14.35
CA PHE A 194 26.06 -9.68 13.38
C PHE A 194 24.72 -9.22 13.99
N PHE A 195 24.01 -8.36 13.27
CA PHE A 195 22.61 -8.02 13.55
C PHE A 195 21.77 -8.26 12.30
N ILE A 196 20.54 -8.78 12.46
CA ILE A 196 19.64 -9.05 11.33
C ILE A 196 19.01 -7.78 10.74
N GLU A 197 18.97 -6.68 11.49
CA GLU A 197 18.34 -5.42 11.09
C GLU A 197 19.19 -4.20 11.46
N GLY A 198 19.53 -3.40 10.44
CA GLY A 198 20.35 -2.19 10.51
C GLY A 198 19.61 -0.89 10.14
N GLN A 199 18.30 -0.96 9.93
CA GLN A 199 17.36 0.11 9.58
C GLN A 199 17.43 0.64 8.14
N LEU A 200 18.34 0.19 7.26
CA LEU A 200 18.36 0.63 5.85
C LEU A 200 17.28 -0.02 4.98
N ALA A 201 16.69 -1.14 5.42
CA ALA A 201 15.45 -1.66 4.83
C ALA A 201 14.25 -0.77 5.19
N SER A 202 14.31 -0.12 6.36
CA SER A 202 13.30 0.79 6.91
C SER A 202 11.89 0.19 7.04
N ASP A 203 11.78 -0.88 7.83
CA ASP A 203 10.51 -1.55 8.17
C ASP A 203 9.68 -0.72 9.18
N LYS A 204 8.41 -0.49 8.85
CA LYS A 204 7.38 0.23 9.62
C LYS A 204 7.75 1.68 9.97
N LYS A 205 8.50 2.36 9.08
CA LYS A 205 9.01 3.72 9.31
C LYS A 205 8.97 4.53 8.01
N PRO A 206 8.62 5.83 8.06
CA PRO A 206 8.79 6.71 6.91
C PRO A 206 10.28 6.86 6.60
N SER A 207 10.67 6.63 5.34
CA SER A 207 12.07 6.68 4.91
C SER A 207 12.20 7.00 3.44
N TRP A 208 13.09 7.92 3.10
CA TRP A 208 13.49 8.19 1.70
C TRP A 208 14.13 6.97 1.03
N GLY A 209 14.62 5.99 1.82
CA GLY A 209 15.09 4.71 1.29
C GLY A 209 13.99 3.98 0.52
N ASN A 210 12.78 3.91 1.10
CA ASN A 210 11.60 3.28 0.48
C ASN A 210 11.04 4.08 -0.71
N VAL A 211 11.48 5.32 -0.90
CA VAL A 211 11.16 6.12 -2.09
C VAL A 211 12.15 5.83 -3.23
N LYS A 212 13.43 5.65 -2.91
CA LYS A 212 14.50 5.39 -3.90
C LYS A 212 14.63 3.93 -4.29
N SER A 213 14.14 3.02 -3.48
CA SER A 213 14.17 1.58 -3.74
C SER A 213 12.91 0.98 -3.16
N ALA A 214 12.05 0.46 -4.03
CA ALA A 214 10.75 -0.06 -3.65
C ALA A 214 10.84 -1.12 -2.55
N ARG A 215 9.92 -1.04 -1.59
CA ARG A 215 9.65 -2.02 -0.55
C ARG A 215 8.17 -2.39 -0.59
N GLY A 216 7.88 -3.55 -1.17
CA GLY A 216 6.55 -3.93 -1.63
C GLY A 216 6.43 -3.72 -3.13
N VAL A 217 5.23 -3.33 -3.58
CA VAL A 217 4.91 -3.10 -5.00
C VAL A 217 4.97 -1.61 -5.32
N GLU A 218 5.67 -1.26 -6.38
CA GLU A 218 5.67 0.07 -7.00
C GLU A 218 4.48 0.20 -7.96
N VAL A 219 3.72 1.28 -7.85
CA VAL A 219 2.44 1.46 -8.53
C VAL A 219 2.30 2.88 -9.08
N PHE A 220 1.77 2.99 -10.30
CA PHE A 220 1.33 4.25 -10.89
C PHE A 220 -0.10 4.12 -11.37
N VAL A 221 -0.94 5.07 -10.98
CA VAL A 221 -2.33 5.13 -11.42
C VAL A 221 -2.64 6.51 -11.96
N TRP A 222 -3.53 6.60 -12.95
CA TRP A 222 -3.96 7.89 -13.49
C TRP A 222 -5.36 7.82 -14.07
N GLY A 223 -6.02 8.98 -14.16
CA GLY A 223 -7.31 9.11 -14.81
C GLY A 223 -7.59 10.57 -15.15
N LYS A 224 -8.57 10.79 -16.00
CA LYS A 224 -9.03 12.13 -16.36
C LYS A 224 -10.25 12.52 -15.54
N ILE A 225 -10.45 13.81 -15.35
CA ILE A 225 -11.69 14.42 -14.87
C ILE A 225 -12.13 15.45 -15.90
N THR A 226 -13.28 15.21 -16.53
CA THR A 226 -13.86 16.17 -17.48
C THR A 226 -14.49 17.36 -16.75
N PRO A 227 -14.61 18.54 -17.39
CA PRO A 227 -15.32 19.69 -16.80
C PRO A 227 -16.74 19.34 -16.33
N ALA A 228 -17.47 18.57 -17.14
CA ALA A 228 -18.83 18.13 -16.81
C ALA A 228 -18.88 17.23 -15.58
N ALA A 229 -17.99 16.24 -15.47
CA ALA A 229 -17.92 15.36 -14.31
C ALA A 229 -17.49 16.14 -13.05
N CYS A 230 -16.53 17.06 -13.19
CA CYS A 230 -16.08 17.92 -12.10
C CYS A 230 -17.23 18.77 -11.57
N GLN A 231 -17.97 19.45 -12.45
CA GLN A 231 -19.08 20.30 -12.04
C GLN A 231 -20.22 19.48 -11.40
N TYR A 232 -20.65 18.39 -12.05
CA TYR A 232 -21.81 17.62 -11.62
C TYR A 232 -21.56 16.77 -10.36
N VAL A 233 -20.38 16.16 -10.24
CA VAL A 233 -20.06 15.24 -9.13
C VAL A 233 -19.27 15.93 -8.03
N LEU A 234 -18.29 16.75 -8.41
CA LEU A 234 -17.33 17.38 -7.51
C LEU A 234 -17.74 18.81 -7.12
N GLY A 235 -18.71 19.41 -7.81
CA GLY A 235 -19.28 20.71 -7.46
C GLY A 235 -18.29 21.87 -7.57
N CYS A 236 -17.29 21.75 -8.46
CA CYS A 236 -16.32 22.79 -8.80
C CYS A 236 -15.84 22.59 -10.24
N THR A 237 -15.15 23.60 -10.80
CA THR A 237 -14.50 23.49 -12.12
C THR A 237 -13.14 22.79 -12.00
N THR A 238 -12.64 22.26 -13.13
CA THR A 238 -11.32 21.62 -13.21
C THR A 238 -10.19 22.62 -12.94
N GLU A 239 -10.33 23.87 -13.35
CA GLU A 239 -9.37 24.94 -13.07
C GLU A 239 -9.30 25.24 -11.56
N ARG A 240 -10.47 25.32 -10.89
CA ARG A 240 -10.52 25.57 -9.45
C ARG A 240 -9.94 24.40 -8.66
N LEU A 241 -10.21 23.16 -9.10
CA LEU A 241 -9.65 21.95 -8.52
C LEU A 241 -8.12 21.91 -8.67
N TYR A 242 -7.62 22.18 -9.89
CA TYR A 242 -6.19 22.28 -10.17
C TYR A 242 -5.52 23.35 -9.29
N MET A 243 -6.10 24.55 -9.23
CA MET A 243 -5.60 25.64 -8.39
C MET A 243 -5.52 25.25 -6.91
N ALA A 244 -6.55 24.56 -6.39
CA ALA A 244 -6.55 24.07 -5.03
C ALA A 244 -5.41 23.07 -4.79
N GLN A 245 -5.20 22.12 -5.70
CA GLN A 245 -4.13 21.12 -5.60
C GLN A 245 -2.73 21.77 -5.63
N GLN A 246 -2.49 22.73 -6.53
CA GLN A 246 -1.22 23.45 -6.56
C GLN A 246 -0.99 24.23 -5.25
N THR A 247 -2.02 24.91 -4.75
CA THR A 247 -1.93 25.69 -3.50
C THR A 247 -1.59 24.80 -2.29
N LEU A 248 -2.27 23.64 -2.17
CA LEU A 248 -2.02 22.70 -1.07
C LEU A 248 -0.62 22.08 -1.17
N LYS A 249 -0.16 21.78 -2.38
CA LYS A 249 1.18 21.24 -2.63
C LYS A 249 2.29 22.18 -2.15
N GLU A 250 2.20 23.47 -2.46
CA GLU A 250 3.17 24.47 -1.99
C GLU A 250 3.25 24.52 -0.45
N GLY A 251 2.09 24.46 0.22
CA GLY A 251 2.03 24.35 1.68
C GLY A 251 2.70 23.08 2.21
N GLY A 252 2.46 21.94 1.55
CA GLY A 252 3.06 20.66 1.90
C GLY A 252 4.58 20.65 1.77
N ILE A 253 5.11 21.23 0.68
CA ILE A 253 6.55 21.37 0.45
C ILE A 253 7.18 22.22 1.56
N ARG A 254 6.60 23.38 1.86
CA ARG A 254 7.13 24.28 2.90
C ARG A 254 7.13 23.64 4.29
N ASN A 255 6.16 22.76 4.56
CA ASN A 255 6.06 22.03 5.83
C ASN A 255 6.97 20.78 5.89
N GLY A 256 7.68 20.45 4.80
CA GLY A 256 8.50 19.24 4.74
C GLY A 256 7.69 17.94 4.80
N GLN A 257 6.48 17.93 4.23
CA GLN A 257 5.63 16.74 4.21
C GLN A 257 6.33 15.55 3.54
N PHE A 258 6.11 14.36 4.09
CA PHE A 258 6.65 13.12 3.56
C PHE A 258 5.77 12.59 2.43
N GLY A 259 6.02 13.09 1.22
CA GLY A 259 5.19 12.85 0.04
C GLY A 259 4.40 14.10 -0.36
N SER A 260 3.62 13.99 -1.42
CA SER A 260 2.76 15.05 -1.93
C SER A 260 1.40 14.44 -2.25
N ASN A 261 0.48 14.44 -1.30
CA ASN A 261 -0.87 13.88 -1.46
C ASN A 261 -1.84 14.60 -0.52
N ILE A 262 -3.13 14.25 -0.58
CA ILE A 262 -4.13 14.84 0.32
C ILE A 262 -4.37 13.96 1.53
N ASN A 263 -4.87 12.74 1.34
CA ASN A 263 -5.19 11.84 2.45
C ASN A 263 -5.14 10.35 2.05
N THR A 264 -4.17 9.97 1.22
CA THR A 264 -4.01 8.59 0.75
C THR A 264 -3.82 7.58 1.89
N ALA A 265 -3.20 8.00 3.00
CA ALA A 265 -3.02 7.18 4.20
C ALA A 265 -4.34 6.62 4.76
N ASN A 266 -5.46 7.33 4.59
CA ASN A 266 -6.77 6.86 5.07
C ASN A 266 -7.25 5.65 4.28
N VAL A 267 -7.07 5.64 2.94
CA VAL A 267 -7.38 4.46 2.11
C VAL A 267 -6.44 3.32 2.44
N ILE A 268 -5.14 3.59 2.57
CA ILE A 268 -4.13 2.57 2.89
C ILE A 268 -4.48 1.88 4.20
N ALA A 269 -4.68 2.62 5.29
CA ALA A 269 -5.01 2.06 6.59
C ALA A 269 -6.34 1.26 6.54
N ALA A 270 -7.38 1.83 5.93
CA ALA A 270 -8.69 1.19 5.86
C ALA A 270 -8.70 -0.09 5.01
N MET A 271 -7.95 -0.11 3.90
CA MET A 271 -7.80 -1.30 3.08
C MET A 271 -6.83 -2.31 3.70
N PHE A 272 -5.78 -1.86 4.41
CA PHE A 272 -4.86 -2.76 5.10
C PHE A 272 -5.58 -3.55 6.20
N ILE A 273 -6.37 -2.87 7.03
CA ILE A 273 -7.17 -3.52 8.08
C ILE A 273 -8.20 -4.48 7.46
N SER A 274 -8.94 -4.02 6.45
CA SER A 274 -10.04 -4.82 5.87
C SER A 274 -9.54 -6.03 5.08
N THR A 275 -8.34 -5.98 4.50
CA THR A 275 -7.76 -7.06 3.68
C THR A 275 -6.67 -7.86 4.39
N GLY A 276 -6.41 -7.60 5.67
CA GLY A 276 -5.51 -8.41 6.49
C GLY A 276 -4.02 -8.17 6.24
N GLN A 277 -3.68 -6.97 5.75
CA GLN A 277 -2.31 -6.50 5.67
C GLN A 277 -1.84 -6.06 7.06
N ASP A 278 -0.55 -5.73 7.18
CA ASP A 278 0.02 -5.20 8.42
C ASP A 278 -0.26 -3.68 8.53
N PRO A 279 -1.12 -3.21 9.45
CA PRO A 279 -1.46 -1.79 9.55
C PRO A 279 -0.26 -0.90 9.92
N ALA A 280 0.75 -1.43 10.60
CA ALA A 280 1.95 -0.66 10.94
C ALA A 280 2.76 -0.28 9.69
N SER A 281 2.65 -1.07 8.62
CA SER A 281 3.27 -0.77 7.33
C SER A 281 2.64 0.43 6.61
N THR A 282 1.54 1.01 7.14
CA THR A 282 1.03 2.31 6.68
C THR A 282 2.11 3.39 6.75
N ALA A 283 3.01 3.32 7.74
CA ALA A 283 4.14 4.26 7.88
C ALA A 283 5.11 4.23 6.69
N GLU A 284 5.18 3.11 5.97
CA GLU A 284 6.06 2.92 4.82
C GLU A 284 5.32 3.17 3.50
N ALA A 285 4.04 2.80 3.48
CA ALA A 285 3.15 2.95 2.35
C ALA A 285 2.66 4.39 2.13
N SER A 286 2.78 5.25 3.15
CA SER A 286 2.18 6.58 3.17
C SER A 286 2.81 7.58 2.20
N TRP A 287 4.04 7.33 1.73
CA TRP A 287 4.63 8.19 0.72
C TRP A 287 3.94 7.94 -0.62
N SER A 288 3.35 8.98 -1.18
CA SER A 288 2.80 9.00 -2.53
C SER A 288 2.96 10.37 -3.16
N HIS A 289 2.93 10.43 -4.48
CA HIS A 289 3.05 11.68 -5.24
C HIS A 289 1.86 11.85 -6.17
N LEU A 290 0.96 12.75 -5.78
CA LEU A 290 -0.17 13.24 -6.56
C LEU A 290 0.33 14.35 -7.49
N THR A 291 0.05 14.17 -8.78
CA THR A 291 0.28 15.17 -9.83
C THR A 291 -1.02 15.44 -10.57
N SER A 292 -1.20 16.69 -10.98
CA SER A 292 -2.36 17.14 -11.75
C SER A 292 -1.89 17.97 -12.94
N GLU A 293 -2.43 17.72 -14.11
CA GLU A 293 -2.10 18.38 -15.37
C GLU A 293 -3.41 18.87 -16.01
N LEU A 294 -3.57 20.18 -16.09
CA LEU A 294 -4.74 20.82 -16.68
C LEU A 294 -4.48 21.09 -18.17
N ASP A 295 -5.34 20.56 -19.01
CA ASP A 295 -5.35 20.84 -20.45
C ASP A 295 -6.06 22.18 -20.70
N SER A 296 -5.36 23.15 -21.28
CA SER A 296 -5.88 24.49 -21.55
C SER A 296 -6.87 24.56 -22.71
N GLU A 297 -6.87 23.57 -23.62
CA GLU A 297 -7.76 23.53 -24.77
C GLU A 297 -9.08 22.83 -24.42
N THR A 298 -8.99 21.69 -23.72
CA THR A 298 -10.16 20.88 -23.41
C THR A 298 -10.75 21.16 -22.02
N GLY A 299 -9.97 21.77 -21.12
CA GLY A 299 -10.32 21.94 -19.71
C GLY A 299 -10.30 20.62 -18.92
N GLU A 300 -9.85 19.51 -19.52
CA GLU A 300 -9.71 18.23 -18.80
C GLU A 300 -8.58 18.30 -17.78
N LEU A 301 -8.81 17.73 -16.59
CA LEU A 301 -7.78 17.58 -15.58
C LEU A 301 -7.31 16.13 -15.54
N THR A 302 -6.08 15.88 -15.97
CA THR A 302 -5.44 14.58 -15.76
C THR A 302 -4.86 14.55 -14.36
N MET A 303 -5.19 13.51 -13.59
CA MET A 303 -4.62 13.29 -12.26
C MET A 303 -3.91 11.96 -12.23
N SER A 304 -2.70 11.93 -11.65
CA SER A 304 -1.92 10.72 -11.45
C SER A 304 -1.43 10.63 -10.01
N LEU A 305 -1.26 9.39 -9.54
CA LEU A 305 -0.76 9.09 -8.20
C LEU A 305 0.27 7.97 -8.29
N TYR A 306 1.48 8.27 -7.80
CA TYR A 306 2.59 7.34 -7.76
C TYR A 306 2.87 6.88 -6.34
N PHE A 307 3.00 5.55 -6.15
CA PHE A 307 3.45 4.92 -4.92
C PHE A 307 4.74 4.13 -5.20
N PRO A 308 5.88 4.49 -4.57
CA PRO A 308 7.12 3.74 -4.74
C PRO A 308 7.10 2.42 -3.96
N SER A 309 6.29 2.32 -2.90
CA SER A 309 6.31 1.20 -1.95
C SER A 309 4.94 0.90 -1.37
N LEU A 310 4.30 -0.18 -1.82
CA LEU A 310 3.10 -0.76 -1.18
C LEU A 310 3.38 -2.18 -0.67
N PRO A 311 3.72 -2.35 0.63
CA PRO A 311 4.03 -3.65 1.23
C PRO A 311 2.76 -4.47 1.51
N VAL A 312 2.18 -5.05 0.45
CA VAL A 312 0.94 -5.84 0.50
C VAL A 312 1.16 -7.30 0.13
N GLY A 313 0.24 -8.18 0.50
CA GLY A 313 0.21 -9.58 0.11
C GLY A 313 -1.21 -10.14 0.06
N THR A 314 -1.39 -11.25 -0.66
CA THR A 314 -2.67 -11.98 -0.70
C THR A 314 -2.59 -13.32 0.05
N VAL A 315 -1.41 -13.72 0.51
CA VAL A 315 -1.19 -14.89 1.36
C VAL A 315 -0.33 -14.55 2.58
N GLY A 316 -0.62 -15.22 3.70
CA GLY A 316 0.10 -15.07 4.96
C GLY A 316 -0.43 -13.93 5.84
N GLY A 317 0.03 -13.88 7.09
CA GLY A 317 -0.43 -12.88 8.06
C GLY A 317 -1.95 -12.92 8.28
N GLY A 318 -2.59 -11.76 8.28
CA GLY A 318 -4.03 -11.61 8.50
C GLY A 318 -4.91 -11.97 7.30
N THR A 319 -4.33 -12.19 6.11
CA THR A 319 -5.11 -12.43 4.88
C THR A 319 -5.92 -13.73 4.91
N GLY A 320 -5.53 -14.66 5.79
CA GLY A 320 -6.20 -15.95 5.97
C GLY A 320 -7.44 -15.90 6.88
N TYR A 321 -7.66 -14.80 7.60
CA TYR A 321 -8.83 -14.68 8.47
C TYR A 321 -10.12 -14.54 7.66
N PRO A 322 -11.26 -15.11 8.12
CA PRO A 322 -12.48 -15.20 7.32
C PRO A 322 -12.93 -13.87 6.71
N MET A 323 -12.95 -12.78 7.50
CA MET A 323 -13.36 -11.46 7.04
C MET A 323 -12.40 -10.89 5.98
N GLN A 324 -11.10 -10.99 6.24
CA GLN A 324 -10.05 -10.47 5.36
C GLN A 324 -9.96 -11.25 4.04
N LYS A 325 -10.14 -12.57 4.10
CA LYS A 325 -10.25 -13.44 2.92
C LYS A 325 -11.45 -13.05 2.06
N GLU A 326 -12.57 -12.69 2.69
CA GLU A 326 -13.77 -12.24 1.99
C GLU A 326 -13.57 -10.91 1.28
N ALA A 327 -12.91 -9.95 1.96
CA ALA A 327 -12.52 -8.66 1.39
C ALA A 327 -11.60 -8.83 0.18
N LEU A 328 -10.57 -9.68 0.29
CA LEU A 328 -9.67 -10.02 -0.82
C LEU A 328 -10.41 -10.68 -1.99
N GLY A 329 -11.36 -11.59 -1.71
CA GLY A 329 -12.21 -12.21 -2.71
C GLY A 329 -13.08 -11.21 -3.47
N MET A 330 -13.63 -10.20 -2.77
CA MET A 330 -14.39 -9.11 -3.38
C MET A 330 -13.54 -8.26 -4.33
N LEU A 331 -12.27 -8.01 -3.98
CA LEU A 331 -11.29 -7.34 -4.82
C LEU A 331 -10.77 -8.22 -5.97
N GLN A 332 -11.24 -9.47 -6.06
CA GLN A 332 -10.74 -10.47 -6.99
C GLN A 332 -9.21 -10.65 -6.89
N CYS A 333 -8.70 -10.57 -5.66
CA CYS A 333 -7.30 -10.76 -5.28
C CYS A 333 -7.24 -11.97 -4.33
N GLY A 334 -7.63 -13.15 -4.85
CA GLY A 334 -7.68 -14.36 -4.06
C GLY A 334 -6.28 -14.85 -3.65
N ALA A 335 -6.23 -16.05 -3.07
CA ALA A 335 -4.96 -16.72 -2.83
C ALA A 335 -4.63 -17.61 -4.04
N GLY A 336 -3.40 -17.51 -4.55
CA GLY A 336 -2.78 -18.56 -5.37
C GLY A 336 -2.69 -18.29 -6.88
N LYS A 337 -3.11 -17.14 -7.39
CA LYS A 337 -2.86 -16.75 -8.79
C LYS A 337 -1.69 -15.76 -8.89
N PRO A 338 -0.82 -15.92 -9.90
CA PRO A 338 0.21 -14.92 -10.20
C PRO A 338 -0.42 -13.54 -10.41
N GLY A 339 0.26 -12.48 -9.93
CA GLY A 339 -0.16 -11.09 -10.14
C GLY A 339 -1.21 -10.55 -9.16
N GLU A 340 -1.81 -11.37 -8.29
CA GLU A 340 -2.84 -10.90 -7.34
C GLU A 340 -2.30 -9.86 -6.33
N LYS A 341 -1.03 -10.00 -5.93
CA LYS A 341 -0.34 -9.01 -5.08
C LYS A 341 -0.23 -7.64 -5.77
N ALA A 342 0.19 -7.63 -7.04
CA ALA A 342 0.30 -6.42 -7.84
C ALA A 342 -1.07 -5.78 -8.10
N LYS A 343 -2.08 -6.61 -8.40
CA LYS A 343 -3.47 -6.17 -8.54
C LYS A 343 -3.99 -5.50 -7.27
N LEU A 344 -3.76 -6.10 -6.10
CA LEU A 344 -4.16 -5.51 -4.82
C LEU A 344 -3.51 -4.13 -4.60
N ALA A 345 -2.21 -4.01 -4.83
CA ALA A 345 -1.49 -2.73 -4.72
C ALA A 345 -2.06 -1.67 -5.67
N GLY A 346 -2.30 -2.06 -6.93
CA GLY A 346 -2.94 -1.22 -7.95
C GLY A 346 -4.32 -0.71 -7.53
N ILE A 347 -5.16 -1.59 -7.00
CA ILE A 347 -6.51 -1.22 -6.51
C ILE A 347 -6.41 -0.24 -5.36
N ILE A 348 -5.52 -0.47 -4.38
CA ILE A 348 -5.32 0.45 -3.26
C ILE A 348 -4.94 1.84 -3.76
N ALA A 349 -4.00 1.93 -4.70
CA ALA A 349 -3.59 3.20 -5.30
C ALA A 349 -4.73 3.88 -6.07
N ALA A 350 -5.53 3.13 -6.83
CA ALA A 350 -6.66 3.67 -7.59
C ALA A 350 -7.75 4.26 -6.68
N PHE A 351 -8.09 3.57 -5.59
CA PHE A 351 -9.04 4.10 -4.60
C PHE A 351 -8.46 5.25 -3.78
N ALA A 352 -7.13 5.29 -3.59
CA ALA A 352 -6.45 6.44 -2.99
C ALA A 352 -6.53 7.69 -3.89
N LEU A 353 -6.32 7.54 -5.21
CA LEU A 353 -6.52 8.63 -6.18
C LEU A 353 -7.98 9.09 -6.22
N ALA A 354 -8.94 8.15 -6.15
CA ALA A 354 -10.36 8.47 -6.03
C ALA A 354 -10.68 9.26 -4.74
N LEU A 355 -10.05 8.92 -3.61
CA LEU A 355 -10.23 9.73 -2.41
C LEU A 355 -9.66 11.13 -2.57
N ASP A 356 -8.42 11.25 -3.06
CA ASP A 356 -7.70 12.52 -3.17
C ASP A 356 -8.44 13.53 -4.07
N VAL A 357 -9.02 13.10 -5.20
CA VAL A 357 -9.84 14.00 -6.05
C VAL A 357 -11.07 14.51 -5.29
N SER A 358 -11.72 13.66 -4.50
CA SER A 358 -12.91 14.05 -3.77
C SER A 358 -12.57 15.00 -2.61
N THR A 359 -11.53 14.69 -1.84
CA THR A 359 -11.05 15.54 -0.75
C THR A 359 -10.58 16.90 -1.28
N SER A 360 -9.77 16.91 -2.35
CA SER A 360 -9.34 18.15 -3.02
C SER A 360 -10.53 19.00 -3.45
N SER A 361 -11.56 18.39 -4.04
CA SER A 361 -12.75 19.11 -4.49
C SER A 361 -13.57 19.70 -3.34
N ALA A 362 -13.65 19.01 -2.20
CA ALA A 362 -14.35 19.48 -1.02
C ALA A 362 -13.70 20.73 -0.41
N ILE A 363 -12.36 20.83 -0.54
CA ILE A 363 -11.60 22.04 -0.21
C ILE A 363 -11.88 23.12 -1.27
N ALA A 364 -11.80 22.75 -2.55
CA ALA A 364 -11.98 23.68 -3.67
C ALA A 364 -13.35 24.37 -3.69
N ASN A 365 -14.41 23.70 -3.20
CA ASN A 365 -15.79 24.19 -3.16
C ASN A 365 -16.30 24.54 -1.75
N ASN A 366 -15.42 24.62 -0.74
CA ASN A 366 -15.74 24.97 0.65
C ASN A 366 -16.74 24.03 1.38
N THR A 367 -16.92 22.79 0.93
CA THR A 367 -17.85 21.83 1.56
C THR A 367 -17.17 20.86 2.55
N PHE A 368 -15.85 20.93 2.70
CA PHE A 368 -15.08 20.02 3.57
C PHE A 368 -15.59 20.00 5.02
N THR A 369 -15.72 21.17 5.65
CA THR A 369 -16.18 21.30 7.06
C THR A 369 -17.62 20.84 7.23
N ALA A 370 -18.52 21.29 6.35
CA ALA A 370 -19.94 20.95 6.43
C ALA A 370 -20.19 19.44 6.26
N SER A 371 -19.40 18.77 5.41
CA SER A 371 -19.50 17.32 5.20
C SER A 371 -19.08 16.53 6.44
N HIS A 372 -18.01 16.96 7.12
CA HIS A 372 -17.58 16.36 8.39
C HIS A 372 -18.63 16.56 9.49
N MET A 373 -19.19 17.77 9.66
CA MET A 373 -20.22 18.01 10.66
C MET A 373 -21.46 17.14 10.45
N ARG A 374 -21.96 17.08 9.22
CA ARG A 374 -23.17 16.31 8.90
C ARG A 374 -23.00 14.81 9.09
N LEU A 375 -21.90 14.25 8.60
CA LEU A 375 -21.72 12.79 8.55
C LEU A 375 -21.01 12.22 9.79
N ALA A 376 -20.14 12.99 10.44
CA ALA A 376 -19.43 12.55 11.65
C ALA A 376 -20.16 12.91 12.95
N ARG A 377 -20.95 14.00 12.95
CA ARG A 377 -21.67 14.47 14.15
C ARG A 377 -23.19 14.45 14.04
N GLY A 378 -23.74 14.15 12.85
CA GLY A 378 -25.19 14.17 12.62
C GLY A 378 -25.79 15.58 12.60
N GLU A 379 -24.97 16.64 12.54
CA GLU A 379 -25.43 18.03 12.58
C GLU A 379 -25.81 18.49 11.17
N MET A 380 -27.08 18.83 10.94
CA MET A 380 -27.47 19.57 9.74
C MET A 380 -26.84 20.97 9.78
N PRO A 381 -26.26 21.49 8.68
CA PRO A 381 -25.71 22.84 8.68
C PRO A 381 -26.80 23.84 9.09
N ALA A 382 -26.49 24.72 10.04
CA ALA A 382 -27.33 25.89 10.27
C ALA A 382 -27.41 26.66 8.94
N LYS A 383 -28.63 26.89 8.43
CA LYS A 383 -28.82 27.77 7.28
C LYS A 383 -28.27 29.14 7.67
N LEU A 384 -27.16 29.53 7.07
CA LEU A 384 -26.72 30.93 7.04
C LEU A 384 -27.51 31.66 5.97
#